data_AF-A0A3D5VJG1-F1
#
_entry.id   AF-A0A3D5VJG1-F1
#
_cell.length_a   1.000
_cell.length_b   1.000
_cell.length_c   1.000
_cell.angle_alpha   90.00
_cell.angle_beta   90.00
_cell.angle_gamma   90.00
#
_symmetry.space_group_name_H-M   'P 1'
#
loop_
_entity.id
_entity.type
_entity.pdbx_description
1 polymer ?
#
loop_
_entity_poly.entity_id
_entity_poly.type
_entity_poly.pdbx_seq_one_letter_code
_entity_poly.pdbx_strand_id
1 'polypeptide(L)'
;MIKYRLMFECIREGTVFGQGGSECHGLFFALLRESHPDYSQTLHEAKSNPYSLGTLHGEGRRIKGIYHLNVGSKYSFTISSLSDEMGEVIGSLQTLFHPAHQFRLGSADCRWLGMEKIAEAH
;
A
#
# COMPACT_ATOMS: atom_id res chain seq x y z
N MET A 1 -10.74 13.58 -7.43
CA MET A 1 -10.07 12.67 -6.49
C MET A 1 -9.52 11.50 -7.29
N ILE A 2 -8.24 11.18 -7.17
CA ILE A 2 -7.63 10.04 -7.88
C ILE A 2 -7.43 8.91 -6.87
N LYS A 3 -7.77 7.69 -7.24
CA LYS A 3 -7.57 6.51 -6.39
C LYS A 3 -6.78 5.45 -7.13
N TYR A 4 -5.87 4.80 -6.43
CA TYR A 4 -5.07 3.69 -6.94
C TYR A 4 -5.32 2.44 -6.10
N ARG A 5 -5.35 1.28 -6.73
CA ARG A 5 -5.30 -0.02 -6.08
C ARG A 5 -3.92 -0.63 -6.29
N LEU A 6 -3.28 -0.99 -5.19
CA LEU A 6 -1.97 -1.63 -5.15
C LEU A 6 -2.20 -3.12 -4.90
N MET A 7 -1.67 -3.96 -5.77
CA MET A 7 -1.92 -5.41 -5.76
C MET A 7 -0.62 -6.17 -5.55
N PHE A 8 -0.67 -7.19 -4.72
CA PHE A 8 0.48 -8.01 -4.40
C PHE A 8 0.08 -9.44 -4.08
N GLU A 9 1.06 -10.33 -4.07
CA GLU A 9 0.93 -11.72 -3.68
C GLU A 9 1.81 -11.99 -2.46
N CYS A 10 1.29 -12.75 -1.51
CA CYS A 10 2.07 -13.22 -0.38
C CYS A 10 2.92 -14.43 -0.83
N ILE A 11 4.25 -14.33 -0.67
CA ILE A 11 5.20 -15.39 -1.04
C ILE A 11 5.73 -16.14 0.20
N ARG A 12 5.64 -15.51 1.37
CA ARG A 12 5.88 -16.14 2.68
C ARG A 12 4.80 -15.71 3.65
N GLU A 13 4.19 -16.68 4.31
CA GLU A 13 3.14 -16.46 5.30
C GLU A 13 3.60 -15.50 6.40
N GLY A 14 2.64 -14.77 6.94
CA GLY A 14 2.86 -13.85 8.02
C GLY A 14 1.56 -13.16 8.41
N THR A 15 1.71 -12.11 9.19
CA THR A 15 0.60 -11.44 9.86
C THR A 15 0.75 -9.93 9.79
N VAL A 16 -0.41 -9.27 9.81
CA VAL A 16 -0.55 -7.85 10.07
C VAL A 16 -1.56 -7.63 11.20
N PHE A 17 -1.41 -6.54 11.94
CA PHE A 17 -2.30 -6.22 13.03
C PHE A 17 -3.61 -5.58 12.52
N GLY A 18 -4.75 -5.97 13.11
CA GLY A 18 -6.05 -5.42 12.73
C GLY A 18 -6.39 -5.72 11.27
N GLN A 19 -6.40 -4.69 10.42
CA GLN A 19 -6.58 -4.78 8.97
C GLN A 19 -5.36 -4.26 8.18
N GLY A 20 -4.17 -4.29 8.80
CA GLY A 20 -2.93 -3.88 8.15
C GLY A 20 -2.78 -2.36 7.96
N GLY A 21 -3.56 -1.53 8.65
CA GLY A 21 -3.54 -0.08 8.44
C GLY A 21 -2.18 0.55 8.71
N SER A 22 -1.53 0.17 9.81
CA SER A 22 -0.19 0.66 10.17
C SER A 22 0.87 0.15 9.20
N GLU A 23 0.77 -1.12 8.81
CA GLU A 23 1.70 -1.77 7.89
C GLU A 23 1.59 -1.21 6.47
N CYS A 24 0.37 -1.00 5.96
CA CYS A 24 0.14 -0.35 4.67
C CYS A 24 0.62 1.11 4.69
N HIS A 25 0.44 1.82 5.81
CA HIS A 25 0.97 3.18 5.98
C HIS A 25 2.49 3.20 5.96
N GLY A 26 3.14 2.32 6.71
CA GLY A 26 4.60 2.17 6.69
C GLY A 26 5.14 1.82 5.30
N LEU A 27 4.47 0.90 4.60
CA LEU A 27 4.81 0.52 3.23
C LEU A 27 4.69 1.70 2.26
N PHE A 28 3.62 2.49 2.37
CA PHE A 28 3.43 3.66 1.54
C PHE A 28 4.56 4.69 1.73
N PHE A 29 4.94 4.99 2.97
CA PHE A 29 6.09 5.87 3.24
C PHE A 29 7.42 5.30 2.77
N ALA A 30 7.61 3.98 2.81
CA ALA A 30 8.80 3.34 2.26
C ALA A 30 8.90 3.56 0.74
N LEU A 31 7.80 3.35 0.00
CA LEU A 31 7.72 3.62 -1.44
C LEU A 31 7.97 5.09 -1.77
N LEU A 32 7.37 6.01 -0.99
CA LEU A 32 7.61 7.44 -1.15
C LEU A 32 9.07 7.80 -0.90
N ARG A 33 9.70 7.23 0.13
CA ARG A 33 11.11 7.52 0.44
C ARG A 33 12.05 7.06 -0.68
N GLU A 34 11.73 5.93 -1.31
CA GLU A 34 12.51 5.39 -2.42
C GLU A 34 12.44 6.27 -3.67
N SER A 35 11.25 6.81 -3.99
CA SER A 35 11.04 7.57 -5.24
C SER A 35 11.11 9.09 -5.07
N HIS A 36 10.71 9.63 -3.91
CA HIS A 36 10.62 11.06 -3.60
C HIS A 36 11.05 11.32 -2.14
N PRO A 37 12.33 11.14 -1.79
CA PRO A 37 12.81 11.20 -0.40
C PRO A 37 12.47 12.52 0.31
N ASP A 38 12.65 13.67 -0.36
CA ASP A 38 12.38 15.00 0.23
C ASP A 38 10.88 15.24 0.47
N TYR A 39 10.05 14.80 -0.48
CA TYR A 39 8.59 14.88 -0.36
C TYR A 39 8.08 13.94 0.74
N SER A 40 8.66 12.74 0.88
CA SER A 40 8.34 11.79 1.94
C SER A 40 8.56 12.40 3.33
N GLN A 41 9.67 13.11 3.54
CA GLN A 41 9.95 13.78 4.81
C GLN A 41 8.94 14.91 5.07
N THR A 42 8.72 15.76 4.07
CA THR A 42 7.78 16.89 4.18
C THR A 42 6.36 16.40 4.50
N LEU A 43 5.93 15.32 3.85
CA LEU A 43 4.62 14.69 4.07
C LEU A 43 4.49 14.11 5.49
N HIS A 44 5.57 13.58 6.05
CA HIS A 44 5.57 13.03 7.41
C HIS A 44 5.39 14.11 8.49
N GLU A 45 5.89 15.32 8.23
CA GLU A 45 5.80 16.47 9.14
C GLU A 45 4.53 17.32 8.91
N ALA A 46 3.75 17.01 7.88
CA ALA A 46 2.57 17.76 7.51
C ALA A 46 1.46 17.69 8.57
N LYS A 47 0.79 18.83 8.81
CA LYS A 47 -0.36 18.92 9.74
C LYS A 47 -1.60 18.16 9.26
N SER A 48 -1.69 17.90 7.96
CA SER A 48 -2.81 17.21 7.33
C SER A 48 -2.31 16.30 6.22
N ASN A 49 -2.81 15.07 6.16
CA ASN A 49 -2.45 14.12 5.12
C ASN A 49 -3.22 14.44 3.82
N PRO A 50 -2.54 14.75 2.71
CA PRO A 50 -3.16 14.93 1.40
C PRO A 50 -3.55 13.60 0.73
N TYR A 51 -3.69 12.52 1.50
CA TYR A 51 -4.04 11.18 1.02
C TYR A 51 -4.86 10.42 2.06
N SER A 52 -5.54 9.36 1.61
CA SER A 52 -6.15 8.36 2.48
C SER A 52 -5.74 6.95 2.06
N LEU A 53 -5.63 6.05 3.04
CA LEU A 53 -5.32 4.64 2.82
C LEU A 53 -6.58 3.81 3.09
N GLY A 54 -6.89 2.94 2.12
CA GLY A 54 -7.88 1.89 2.27
C GLY A 54 -7.32 0.73 3.09
N THR A 55 -8.22 -0.11 3.58
CA THR A 55 -7.86 -1.29 4.36
C THR A 55 -7.31 -2.39 3.46
N LEU A 56 -6.59 -3.34 4.07
CA LEU A 56 -6.10 -4.51 3.36
C LEU A 56 -7.25 -5.46 3.02
N HIS A 57 -7.33 -5.87 1.76
CA HIS A 57 -8.30 -6.82 1.23
C HIS A 57 -7.60 -8.05 0.65
N GLY A 58 -8.22 -9.23 0.80
CA GLY A 58 -7.75 -10.49 0.22
C GLY A 58 -8.34 -11.70 0.94
N GLU A 59 -7.83 -12.88 0.60
CA GLU A 59 -8.29 -14.18 1.13
C GLU A 59 -7.66 -14.56 2.49
N GLY A 60 -7.05 -13.61 3.17
CA GLY A 60 -6.47 -13.80 4.50
C GLY A 60 -7.53 -14.11 5.56
N ARG A 61 -7.09 -14.72 6.66
CA ARG A 61 -7.98 -15.12 7.77
C ARG A 61 -7.77 -14.21 8.97
N ARG A 62 -8.87 -13.83 9.62
CA ARG A 62 -8.82 -13.05 10.86
C ARG A 62 -8.95 -13.96 12.07
N ILE A 63 -7.94 -13.96 12.93
CA ILE A 63 -7.91 -14.75 14.16
C ILE A 63 -7.52 -13.82 15.31
N LYS A 64 -8.41 -13.64 16.29
CA LYS A 64 -8.16 -12.82 17.49
C LYS A 64 -7.60 -11.41 17.19
N GLY A 65 -8.11 -10.76 16.15
CA GLY A 65 -7.70 -9.40 15.78
C GLY A 65 -6.43 -9.32 14.93
N ILE A 66 -5.79 -10.45 14.61
CA ILE A 66 -4.65 -10.55 13.70
C ILE A 66 -5.17 -11.01 12.33
N TYR A 67 -4.67 -10.41 11.25
CA TYR A 67 -4.97 -10.82 9.89
C TYR A 67 -3.80 -11.61 9.32
N HIS A 68 -4.04 -12.88 9.02
CA HIS A 68 -3.06 -13.84 8.51
C HIS A 68 -3.06 -13.83 6.99
N LEU A 69 -1.89 -13.61 6.40
CA LEU A 69 -1.66 -13.68 4.97
C LEU A 69 -1.21 -15.10 4.60
N ASN A 70 -1.88 -15.70 3.63
CA ASN A 70 -1.61 -17.05 3.14
C ASN A 70 -0.70 -16.97 1.92
N VAL A 71 0.29 -17.86 1.85
CA VAL A 71 1.16 -17.98 0.67
C VAL A 71 0.33 -18.28 -0.59
N GLY A 72 0.66 -17.60 -1.69
CA GLY A 72 -0.01 -17.72 -2.98
C GLY A 72 -1.33 -16.94 -3.09
N SER A 73 -1.88 -16.44 -1.98
CA SER A 73 -3.06 -15.58 -2.03
C SER A 73 -2.70 -14.17 -2.49
N LYS A 74 -3.64 -13.56 -3.21
CA LYS A 74 -3.54 -12.18 -3.69
C LYS A 74 -4.20 -11.22 -2.72
N TYR A 75 -3.59 -10.06 -2.57
CA TYR A 75 -4.01 -9.01 -1.65
C TYR A 75 -3.97 -7.66 -2.36
N SER A 76 -4.74 -6.72 -1.82
CA SER A 76 -4.68 -5.33 -2.27
C SER A 76 -5.09 -4.35 -1.18
N PHE A 77 -4.64 -3.11 -1.33
CA PHE A 77 -5.17 -1.96 -0.61
C PHE A 77 -5.23 -0.77 -1.56
N THR A 78 -5.91 0.30 -1.16
CA THR A 78 -6.06 1.48 -2.00
C THR A 78 -5.41 2.70 -1.41
N ILE A 79 -4.97 3.62 -2.26
CA ILE A 79 -4.50 4.95 -1.88
C ILE A 79 -5.32 5.97 -2.67
N SER A 80 -6.03 6.85 -1.98
CA SER A 80 -6.72 7.98 -2.59
C SER A 80 -5.92 9.26 -2.38
N SER A 81 -5.81 10.07 -3.41
CA SER A 81 -5.24 11.41 -3.34
C SER A 81 -6.30 12.46 -3.05
N LEU A 82 -6.02 13.34 -2.09
CA LEU A 82 -6.84 14.49 -1.71
C LEU A 82 -6.29 15.82 -2.27
N SER A 83 -5.16 15.80 -2.96
CA SER A 83 -4.61 16.93 -3.74
C SER A 83 -4.11 16.47 -5.11
N ASP A 84 -3.96 17.38 -6.07
CA ASP A 84 -3.45 17.04 -7.40
C ASP A 84 -1.98 16.63 -7.34
N GLU A 85 -1.15 17.36 -6.59
CA GLU A 85 0.27 17.05 -6.34
C GLU A 85 0.45 15.62 -5.80
N MET A 86 -0.32 15.24 -4.78
CA MET A 86 -0.24 13.90 -4.21
C MET A 86 -0.71 12.84 -5.22
N GLY A 87 -1.60 13.19 -6.15
CA GLY A 87 -2.10 12.29 -7.18
C GLY A 87 -1.02 11.98 -8.24
N GLU A 88 -0.22 12.98 -8.58
CA GLU A 88 0.96 12.83 -9.45
C GLU A 88 2.04 11.99 -8.77
N VAL A 89 2.34 12.27 -7.50
CA VAL A 89 3.31 11.51 -6.71
C VAL A 89 2.90 10.04 -6.56
N ILE A 90 1.63 9.73 -6.29
CA ILE A 90 1.19 8.32 -6.23
C ILE A 90 1.28 7.68 -7.61
N GLY A 91 0.92 8.40 -8.67
CA GLY A 91 0.98 7.90 -10.04
C GLY A 91 2.40 7.52 -10.47
N SER A 92 3.40 8.29 -10.09
CA SER A 92 4.80 8.03 -10.45
C SER A 92 5.39 6.78 -9.74
N LEU A 93 4.80 6.35 -8.61
CA LEU A 93 5.20 5.13 -7.92
C LEU A 93 5.01 3.87 -8.77
N GLN A 94 4.21 3.91 -9.85
CA GLN A 94 3.92 2.75 -10.70
C GLN A 94 5.19 2.01 -11.17
N THR A 95 6.29 2.75 -11.34
CA THR A 95 7.60 2.22 -11.74
C THR A 95 8.21 1.24 -10.73
N LEU A 96 7.80 1.29 -9.46
CA LEU A 96 8.28 0.40 -8.39
C LEU A 96 7.54 -0.95 -8.35
N PHE A 97 6.40 -1.07 -9.03
CA PHE A 97 5.52 -2.24 -8.95
C PHE A 97 5.87 -3.27 -10.02
N HIS A 98 6.89 -4.08 -9.74
CA HIS A 98 7.33 -5.15 -10.61
C HIS A 98 7.33 -6.51 -9.88
N PRO A 99 6.96 -7.64 -10.52
CA PRO A 99 6.97 -8.97 -9.88
C PRO A 99 8.32 -9.46 -9.35
N ALA A 100 9.42 -8.87 -9.82
CA ALA A 100 10.76 -9.13 -9.29
C ALA A 100 11.04 -8.41 -7.96
N HIS A 101 10.27 -7.37 -7.63
CA HIS A 101 10.44 -6.59 -6.42
C HIS A 101 9.63 -7.22 -5.27
N GLN A 102 10.32 -7.46 -4.17
CA GLN A 102 9.76 -8.04 -2.96
C GLN A 102 9.78 -7.02 -1.83
N PHE A 103 8.82 -7.15 -0.91
CA PHE A 103 8.72 -6.29 0.25
C PHE A 103 8.15 -7.07 1.43
N ARG A 104 8.34 -6.53 2.64
CA ARG A 104 7.74 -7.06 3.86
C ARG A 104 6.51 -6.24 4.23
N LEU A 105 5.42 -6.92 4.56
CA LEU A 105 4.21 -6.31 5.13
C LEU A 105 3.90 -7.01 6.46
N GLY A 106 4.10 -6.30 7.57
CA GLY A 106 4.09 -6.90 8.89
C GLY A 106 5.17 -7.97 9.01
N SER A 107 4.78 -9.23 9.20
CA SER A 107 5.71 -10.38 9.20
C SER A 107 5.69 -11.22 7.92
N ALA A 108 4.84 -10.87 6.94
CA ALA A 108 4.76 -11.57 5.65
C ALA A 108 5.75 -11.01 4.64
N ASP A 109 6.34 -11.87 3.80
CA ASP A 109 7.09 -11.43 2.62
C ASP A 109 6.18 -11.53 1.39
N CYS A 110 6.18 -10.49 0.57
CA CYS A 110 5.26 -10.27 -0.54
C CYS A 110 6.01 -9.86 -1.81
N ARG A 111 5.36 -9.99 -2.97
CA ARG A 111 5.82 -9.42 -4.25
C ARG A 111 4.73 -8.62 -4.93
N TRP A 112 5.11 -7.57 -5.65
CA TRP A 112 4.14 -6.74 -6.37
C TRP A 112 3.53 -7.48 -7.56
N LEU A 113 2.23 -7.31 -7.76
CA LEU A 113 1.53 -7.73 -8.98
C LEU A 113 1.24 -6.53 -9.90
N GLY A 114 1.12 -5.34 -9.32
CA GLY A 114 0.93 -4.10 -10.08
C GLY A 114 0.24 -3.02 -9.26
N MET A 115 0.06 -1.88 -9.91
CA MET A 115 -0.75 -0.77 -9.44
C MET A 115 -1.70 -0.36 -10.55
N GLU A 116 -2.97 -0.16 -10.22
CA GLU A 116 -4.00 0.30 -11.17
C GLU A 116 -4.67 1.57 -10.67
N LYS A 117 -4.94 2.52 -11.57
CA LYS A 117 -5.79 3.67 -11.27
C LYS A 117 -7.25 3.22 -11.33
N ILE A 118 -8.00 3.41 -10.25
CA ILE A 118 -9.43 3.11 -10.17
C ILE A 118 -10.22 4.42 -10.09
N ALA A 119 -11.21 4.58 -10.97
CA ALA A 119 -12.08 5.75 -10.95
C ALA A 119 -13.02 5.68 -9.73
N GLU A 120 -13.20 6.79 -9.02
CA GLU A 120 -14.35 6.93 -8.14
C GLU A 120 -15.59 7.19 -9.01
N ALA A 121 -16.60 6.32 -8.92
CA ALA A 121 -17.90 6.59 -9.50
C ALA A 121 -18.48 7.83 -8.80
N HIS A 122 -18.81 8.85 -9.58
CA HIS A 122 -19.47 10.07 -9.14
C HIS A 122 -20.80 9.81 -8.45
#